data_AF-A0A6B3ETB4-F1
#
_entry.id   AF-A0A6B3ETB4-F1
#
_cell.length_a   1.000
_cell.length_b   1.000
_cell.length_c   1.000
_cell.angle_alpha   90.00
_cell.angle_beta   90.00
_cell.angle_gamma   90.00
#
_symmetry.space_group_name_H-M   'P 1'
#
loop_
_entity.id
_entity.type
_entity.pdbx_description
1 polymer ?
#
loop_
_entity_poly.entity_id
_entity_poly.type
_entity_poly.pdbx_seq_one_letter_code
_entity_poly.pdbx_strand_id
1 'polypeptide(L)'
;ARATDRAELAAHYVRTFDFKNRHSLYLSWWSDGDTRRRGMSLVRFKEVYRAHGLDFTSEELPDFLPAVLEFSAQAGPQLLLEHRPGIELLRLSLTEADTPYARLLDAVCGTLPGPSPQDLAEARRMARAAPPREQVGLAAYGVGRPLLPLLDTGVGDRADTEDGTRMPGGTG
;
A
#
# COMPACT_ATOMS: atom_id res chain seq x y z
N ALA A 1 -7.37 -24.74 -13.91
CA ALA A 1 -8.08 -23.46 -13.77
C ALA A 1 -7.86 -22.66 -15.05
N ARG A 2 -8.92 -22.13 -15.68
CA ARG A 2 -8.76 -21.25 -16.84
C ARG A 2 -8.22 -19.92 -16.32
N ALA A 3 -7.07 -19.47 -16.84
CA ALA A 3 -6.53 -18.17 -16.46
C ALA A 3 -7.50 -17.08 -16.94
N THR A 4 -8.02 -16.28 -16.02
CA THR A 4 -8.77 -15.06 -16.35
C THR A 4 -7.89 -14.16 -17.21
N ASP A 5 -8.47 -13.53 -18.22
CA ASP A 5 -7.70 -12.65 -19.10
C ASP A 5 -7.11 -11.46 -18.32
N ARG A 6 -5.91 -11.01 -18.71
CA ARG A 6 -5.20 -9.93 -18.01
C ARG A 6 -5.99 -8.62 -18.04
N ALA A 7 -6.65 -8.30 -19.15
CA ALA A 7 -7.45 -7.08 -19.25
C ALA A 7 -8.71 -7.19 -18.37
N GLU A 8 -9.32 -8.37 -18.29
CA GLU A 8 -10.43 -8.64 -17.39
C GLU A 8 -10.03 -8.49 -15.92
N LEU A 9 -8.86 -9.00 -15.52
CA LEU A 9 -8.30 -8.83 -14.19
C LEU A 9 -8.00 -7.36 -13.85
N ALA A 10 -7.37 -6.63 -14.77
CA ALA A 10 -7.09 -5.20 -14.59
C ALA A 10 -8.39 -4.40 -14.45
N ALA A 11 -9.38 -4.68 -15.30
CA ALA A 11 -10.68 -4.02 -15.22
C ALA A 11 -11.41 -4.37 -13.90
N HIS A 12 -11.33 -5.62 -13.44
CA HIS A 12 -11.87 -6.01 -12.15
C HIS A 12 -11.18 -5.28 -10.99
N TYR A 13 -9.85 -5.22 -10.99
CA TYR A 13 -9.09 -4.50 -9.98
C TYR A 13 -9.48 -3.02 -9.89
N VAL A 14 -9.50 -2.32 -11.03
CA VAL A 14 -9.90 -0.91 -11.09
C VAL A 14 -11.33 -0.74 -10.60
N ARG A 15 -12.27 -1.60 -11.03
CA ARG A 15 -13.65 -1.54 -10.54
C ARG A 15 -13.74 -1.76 -9.04
N THR A 16 -12.97 -2.68 -8.47
CA THR A 16 -13.02 -2.94 -7.02
C THR A 16 -12.48 -1.78 -6.21
N PHE A 17 -11.31 -1.25 -6.59
CA PHE A 17 -10.54 -0.30 -5.78
C PHE A 17 -10.69 1.16 -6.21
N ASP A 18 -11.54 1.47 -7.19
CA ASP A 18 -11.87 2.85 -7.52
C ASP A 18 -12.38 3.58 -6.27
N PHE A 19 -11.97 4.85 -6.14
CA PHE A 19 -12.14 5.66 -4.93
C PHE A 19 -13.63 5.84 -4.53
N LYS A 20 -14.55 5.60 -5.48
CA LYS A 20 -16.01 5.66 -5.28
C LYS A 20 -16.60 4.43 -4.58
N ASN A 21 -15.91 3.28 -4.62
CA ASN A 21 -16.50 1.98 -4.26
C ASN A 21 -16.25 1.56 -2.80
N ARG A 22 -15.91 2.49 -1.91
CA ARG A 22 -15.72 2.24 -0.47
C ARG A 22 -14.61 1.22 -0.12
N HIS A 23 -13.80 0.79 -1.09
CA HIS A 23 -12.68 -0.12 -0.91
C HIS A 23 -11.32 0.60 -1.03
N SER A 24 -11.19 1.78 -0.44
CA SER A 24 -9.95 2.55 -0.57
C SER A 24 -8.75 1.77 -0.03
N LEU A 25 -7.68 1.70 -0.82
CA LEU A 25 -6.39 1.12 -0.42
C LEU A 25 -5.52 2.08 0.40
N TYR A 26 -5.99 3.32 0.62
CA TYR A 26 -5.25 4.33 1.39
C TYR A 26 -5.64 4.26 2.87
N LEU A 27 -4.71 3.82 3.71
CA LEU A 27 -4.99 3.50 5.12
C LEU A 27 -5.42 4.71 5.95
N SER A 28 -4.92 5.91 5.63
CA SER A 28 -5.31 7.14 6.34
C SER A 28 -6.76 7.55 6.04
N TRP A 29 -7.33 7.11 4.92
CA TRP A 29 -8.71 7.43 4.55
C TRP A 29 -9.70 6.80 5.53
N TRP A 30 -9.42 5.60 6.04
CA TRP A 30 -10.29 4.89 6.98
C TRP A 30 -10.31 5.51 8.39
N SER A 31 -9.24 6.20 8.79
CA SER A 31 -9.16 6.88 10.10
C SER A 31 -9.57 8.34 10.03
N ASP A 32 -9.08 9.06 9.02
CA ASP A 32 -9.14 10.53 8.96
C ASP A 32 -10.02 11.05 7.82
N GLY A 33 -10.51 10.19 6.93
CA GLY A 33 -11.29 10.58 5.75
C GLY A 33 -10.55 11.61 4.91
N ASP A 34 -11.28 12.49 4.22
CA ASP A 34 -10.69 13.61 3.47
C ASP A 34 -10.59 14.89 4.32
N THR A 35 -10.07 14.75 5.54
CA THR A 35 -9.93 15.88 6.46
C THR A 35 -8.48 16.37 6.51
N ARG A 36 -8.29 17.56 7.09
CA ARG A 36 -6.94 18.11 7.35
C ARG A 36 -6.04 17.15 8.15
N ARG A 37 -6.64 16.27 8.96
CA ARG A 37 -5.92 15.25 9.73
C ARG A 37 -5.26 14.20 8.83
N ARG A 38 -5.84 13.91 7.66
CA ARG A 38 -5.26 13.00 6.68
C ARG A 38 -3.88 13.47 6.23
N GLY A 39 -3.72 14.78 5.99
CA GLY A 39 -2.43 15.37 5.62
C GLY A 39 -1.35 15.10 6.68
N MET A 40 -1.69 15.20 7.97
CA MET A 40 -0.76 14.87 9.06
C MET A 40 -0.43 13.39 9.12
N SER A 41 -1.41 12.52 8.89
CA SER A 41 -1.19 11.07 8.77
C SER A 41 -0.18 10.76 7.64
N LEU A 42 -0.32 11.38 6.47
CA LEU A 42 0.63 11.19 5.35
C LEU A 42 2.06 11.65 5.69
N VAL A 43 2.21 12.74 6.44
CA VAL A 43 3.52 13.20 6.93
C VAL A 43 4.13 12.14 7.86
N ARG A 44 3.33 11.60 8.79
CA ARG A 44 3.76 10.54 9.71
C ARG A 44 4.24 9.29 8.99
N PHE A 45 3.55 8.84 7.94
CA PHE A 45 4.01 7.71 7.11
C PHE A 45 5.42 7.97 6.54
N LYS A 46 5.65 9.16 5.95
CA LYS A 46 6.97 9.52 5.39
C LYS A 46 8.06 9.57 6.46
N GLU A 47 7.74 10.06 7.66
CA GLU A 47 8.67 10.08 8.78
C GLU A 47 9.05 8.66 9.24
N VAL A 48 8.07 7.75 9.33
CA VAL A 48 8.33 6.33 9.66
C VAL A 48 9.24 5.70 8.60
N TYR A 49 8.97 5.90 7.31
CA TYR A 49 9.83 5.39 6.24
C TYR A 49 11.27 5.90 6.37
N ARG A 50 11.45 7.21 6.57
CA ARG A 50 12.79 7.82 6.74
C ARG A 50 13.51 7.35 7.97
N ALA A 51 12.81 7.13 9.08
CA ALA A 51 13.40 6.59 10.31
C ALA A 51 14.00 5.18 10.09
N HIS A 52 13.49 4.43 9.12
CA HIS A 52 14.02 3.14 8.68
C HIS A 52 15.00 3.23 7.51
N GLY A 53 15.42 4.44 7.12
CA GLY A 53 16.38 4.65 6.03
C GLY A 53 15.78 4.50 4.64
N LEU A 54 14.45 4.56 4.52
CA LEU A 54 13.73 4.43 3.26
C LEU A 54 13.21 5.79 2.79
N ASP A 55 13.36 6.07 1.50
CA ASP A 55 12.70 7.21 0.87
C ASP A 55 11.55 6.73 -0.03
N PHE A 56 10.42 7.43 0.09
CA PHE A 56 9.22 7.08 -0.65
C PHE A 56 9.11 8.00 -1.87
N THR A 57 9.42 7.43 -3.04
CA THR A 57 9.56 8.15 -4.31
C THR A 57 8.47 7.81 -5.34
N SER A 58 7.44 7.07 -4.94
CA SER A 58 6.34 6.67 -5.82
C SER A 58 5.40 7.84 -6.14
N GLU A 59 4.70 7.74 -7.27
CA GLU A 59 3.56 8.59 -7.61
C GLU A 59 2.35 8.38 -6.67
N GLU A 60 2.30 7.23 -6.00
CA GLU A 60 1.27 6.92 -5.01
C GLU A 60 1.43 7.70 -3.71
N LEU A 61 0.43 7.63 -2.83
CA LEU A 61 0.56 8.18 -1.47
C LEU A 61 1.30 7.19 -0.55
N PRO A 62 2.02 7.69 0.46
CA PRO A 62 2.81 6.84 1.35
C PRO A 62 1.96 5.91 2.23
N ASP A 63 0.64 6.14 2.33
CA ASP A 63 -0.30 5.28 3.06
C ASP A 63 -1.00 4.24 2.17
N PHE A 64 -0.58 4.10 0.92
CA PHE A 64 -1.07 3.07 0.00
C PHE A 64 -0.72 1.67 0.55
N LEU A 65 -1.73 0.83 0.80
CA LEU A 65 -1.57 -0.45 1.49
C LEU A 65 -0.48 -1.35 0.88
N PRO A 66 -0.36 -1.53 -0.45
CA PRO A 66 0.74 -2.29 -1.03
C PRO A 66 2.13 -1.76 -0.65
N ALA A 67 2.33 -0.44 -0.62
CA ALA A 67 3.58 0.16 -0.18
C ALA A 67 3.86 -0.10 1.30
N VAL A 68 2.82 -0.01 2.13
CA VAL A 68 2.91 -0.27 3.57
C VAL A 68 3.25 -1.75 3.83
N LEU A 69 2.72 -2.67 3.03
CA LEU A 69 3.04 -4.10 3.10
C LEU A 69 4.51 -4.35 2.73
N GLU A 70 5.01 -3.73 1.67
CA GLU A 70 6.42 -3.84 1.28
C GLU A 70 7.36 -3.27 2.35
N PHE A 71 7.03 -2.08 2.88
CA PHE A 71 7.73 -1.53 4.02
C PHE A 71 7.73 -2.49 5.20
N SER A 72 6.58 -3.06 5.55
CA SER A 72 6.42 -3.91 6.73
C SER A 72 7.13 -5.26 6.59
N ALA A 73 7.32 -5.75 5.37
CA ALA A 73 8.14 -6.93 5.10
C ALA A 73 9.62 -6.70 5.47
N GLN A 74 10.11 -5.45 5.38
CA GLN A 74 11.50 -5.09 5.70
C GLN A 74 11.67 -4.57 7.14
N ALA A 75 10.74 -3.73 7.59
CA ALA A 75 10.84 -2.96 8.83
C ALA A 75 9.98 -3.53 9.99
N GLY A 76 9.14 -4.53 9.71
CA GLY A 76 8.23 -5.16 10.66
C GLY A 76 6.81 -4.57 10.64
N PRO A 77 5.86 -5.21 11.35
CA PRO A 77 4.42 -4.97 11.16
C PRO A 77 3.87 -3.74 11.92
N GLN A 78 4.72 -2.89 12.50
CA GLN A 78 4.26 -1.82 13.41
C GLN A 78 3.28 -0.86 12.74
N LEU A 79 3.56 -0.51 11.48
CA LEU A 79 2.70 0.39 10.71
C LEU A 79 1.36 -0.28 10.32
N LEU A 80 1.36 -1.59 10.05
CA LEU A 80 0.14 -2.37 9.86
C LEU A 80 -0.68 -2.46 11.15
N LEU A 81 -0.02 -2.61 12.30
CA LEU A 81 -0.70 -2.65 13.61
C LEU A 81 -1.33 -1.30 13.95
N GLU A 82 -0.61 -0.21 13.72
CA GLU A 82 -1.11 1.16 13.91
C GLU A 82 -2.34 1.45 13.04
N HIS A 83 -2.45 0.81 11.88
CA HIS A 83 -3.56 0.95 10.94
C HIS A 83 -4.49 -0.26 10.88
N ARG A 84 -4.39 -1.21 11.84
CA ARG A 84 -5.17 -2.44 11.83
C ARG A 84 -6.67 -2.21 11.69
N PRO A 85 -7.31 -1.26 12.39
CA PRO A 85 -8.74 -1.03 12.21
C PRO A 85 -9.13 -0.67 10.78
N GLY A 86 -8.30 0.08 10.05
CA GLY A 86 -8.54 0.41 8.64
C GLY A 86 -8.41 -0.80 7.72
N ILE A 87 -7.42 -1.65 7.96
CA ILE A 87 -7.22 -2.91 7.21
C ILE A 87 -8.40 -3.85 7.43
N GLU A 88 -8.90 -3.97 8.67
CA GLU A 88 -10.07 -4.78 9.01
C GLU A 88 -11.36 -4.24 8.37
N LEU A 89 -11.54 -2.92 8.34
CA LEU A 89 -12.68 -2.30 7.65
C LEU A 89 -12.65 -2.58 6.14
N LEU A 90 -11.47 -2.48 5.52
CA LEU A 90 -11.29 -2.82 4.11
C LEU A 90 -11.57 -4.31 3.85
N ARG A 91 -11.04 -5.21 4.70
CA ARG A 91 -11.25 -6.67 4.60
C ARG A 91 -12.73 -7.02 4.66
N LEU A 92 -13.44 -6.49 5.64
CA LEU A 92 -14.88 -6.72 5.81
C LEU A 92 -15.69 -6.15 4.65
N SER A 93 -15.36 -4.94 4.16
CA SER A 93 -16.03 -4.35 2.99
C SER A 93 -15.82 -5.19 1.73
N LEU A 94 -14.60 -5.68 1.49
CA LEU A 94 -14.28 -6.56 0.36
C LEU A 94 -14.95 -7.94 0.47
N THR A 95 -15.21 -8.40 1.71
CA THR A 95 -15.94 -9.64 2.00
C THR A 95 -17.43 -9.46 1.70
N GLU A 96 -18.03 -8.35 2.13
CA GLU A 96 -19.43 -8.01 1.79
C GLU A 96 -19.64 -7.86 0.29
N ALA A 97 -18.64 -7.38 -0.43
CA ALA A 97 -18.64 -7.27 -1.89
C ALA A 97 -18.28 -8.57 -2.63
N ASP A 98 -18.08 -9.69 -1.91
CA ASP A 98 -17.72 -11.01 -2.44
C ASP A 98 -16.54 -11.00 -3.42
N THR A 99 -15.51 -10.21 -3.10
CA THR A 99 -14.33 -10.09 -3.97
C THR A 99 -13.23 -11.09 -3.57
N PRO A 100 -12.46 -11.63 -4.53
CA PRO A 100 -11.36 -12.53 -4.22
C PRO A 100 -10.24 -11.85 -3.42
N TYR A 101 -10.15 -10.51 -3.46
CA TYR A 101 -9.15 -9.73 -2.72
C TYR A 101 -9.36 -9.77 -1.20
N ALA A 102 -10.58 -10.06 -0.73
CA ALA A 102 -10.85 -10.24 0.70
C ALA A 102 -9.92 -11.30 1.33
N ARG A 103 -9.65 -12.39 0.61
CA ARG A 103 -8.79 -13.48 1.06
C ARG A 103 -7.34 -13.05 1.29
N LEU A 104 -6.87 -12.07 0.52
CA LEU A 104 -5.54 -11.49 0.72
C LEU A 104 -5.48 -10.74 2.05
N LEU A 105 -6.54 -9.99 2.37
CA LEU A 105 -6.59 -9.27 3.64
C LEU A 105 -6.88 -10.17 4.83
N ASP A 106 -7.61 -11.28 4.66
CA ASP A 106 -7.71 -12.32 5.68
C ASP A 106 -6.32 -12.87 6.03
N ALA A 107 -5.48 -13.14 5.02
CA ALA A 107 -4.12 -13.60 5.24
C ALA A 107 -3.27 -12.54 5.96
N VAL A 108 -3.32 -11.28 5.51
CA VAL A 108 -2.60 -10.17 6.16
C VAL A 108 -3.04 -10.03 7.63
N CYS A 109 -4.35 -9.92 7.90
CA CYS A 109 -4.87 -9.80 9.26
C CYS A 109 -4.51 -11.02 10.13
N GLY A 110 -4.50 -12.22 9.56
CA GLY A 110 -4.11 -13.45 10.25
C GLY A 110 -2.65 -13.47 10.71
N THR A 111 -1.77 -12.66 10.10
CA THR A 111 -0.38 -12.48 10.57
C THR A 111 -0.24 -11.47 11.70
N LEU A 112 -1.27 -10.68 12.00
CA LEU A 112 -1.21 -9.61 13.00
C LEU A 112 -1.73 -10.08 14.38
N PRO A 113 -1.01 -9.80 15.47
CA PRO A 113 -1.40 -10.19 16.83
C PRO A 113 -2.69 -9.52 17.29
N GLY A 114 -3.59 -10.29 17.91
CA GLY A 114 -4.87 -9.83 18.47
C GLY A 114 -6.09 -10.30 17.67
N PRO A 115 -7.29 -10.27 18.26
CA PRO A 115 -8.50 -10.74 17.59
C PRO A 115 -8.89 -9.82 16.44
N SER A 116 -9.33 -10.41 15.33
CA SER A 116 -9.95 -9.66 14.24
C SER A 116 -11.44 -9.43 14.56
N PRO A 117 -11.97 -8.22 14.28
CA PRO A 117 -13.39 -7.94 14.40
C PRO A 117 -14.21 -8.84 13.50
N GLN A 118 -15.40 -9.20 13.98
CA GLN A 118 -16.34 -10.07 13.26
C GLN A 118 -17.17 -9.30 12.24
N ASP A 119 -17.43 -8.01 12.49
CA ASP A 119 -18.27 -7.17 11.64
C ASP A 119 -17.77 -5.72 11.53
N LEU A 120 -18.36 -4.95 10.60
CA LEU A 120 -18.01 -3.56 10.38
C LEU A 120 -18.25 -2.67 11.62
N ALA A 121 -19.22 -3.01 12.47
CA ALA A 121 -19.51 -2.21 13.66
C ALA A 121 -18.41 -2.37 14.70
N GLU A 122 -17.91 -3.59 14.91
CA GLU A 122 -16.78 -3.91 15.76
C GLU A 122 -15.49 -3.28 15.25
N ALA A 123 -15.21 -3.38 13.95
CA ALA A 123 -14.06 -2.73 13.33
C ALA A 123 -14.10 -1.20 13.51
N ARG A 124 -15.28 -0.58 13.38
CA ARG A 124 -15.48 0.85 13.67
C ARG A 124 -15.30 1.19 15.15
N ARG A 125 -15.72 0.32 16.07
CA ARG A 125 -15.45 0.50 17.51
C ARG A 125 -13.96 0.43 17.79
N MET A 126 -13.27 -0.54 17.20
CA MET A 126 -11.82 -0.68 17.28
C MET A 126 -11.10 0.57 16.79
N ALA A 127 -11.53 1.14 15.65
CA ALA A 127 -10.98 2.39 15.11
C ALA A 127 -11.18 3.59 16.06
N ARG A 128 -12.31 3.66 16.75
CA ARG A 128 -12.59 4.72 17.74
C ARG A 128 -11.88 4.52 19.07
N ALA A 129 -11.62 3.27 19.45
CA ALA A 129 -10.97 2.91 20.70
C ALA A 129 -9.44 2.94 20.61
N ALA A 130 -8.88 2.92 19.40
CA ALA A 130 -7.45 3.12 19.21
C ALA A 130 -7.03 4.45 19.83
N PRO A 131 -6.03 4.47 20.73
CA PRO A 131 -5.59 5.71 21.35
C PRO A 131 -5.21 6.72 20.27
N PRO A 132 -5.49 8.03 20.47
CA PRO A 132 -5.05 9.04 19.53
C PRO A 132 -3.54 8.89 19.35
N ARG A 133 -3.10 8.84 18.09
CA ARG A 133 -1.69 8.75 17.74
C ARG A 133 -0.99 9.98 18.31
N GLU A 134 -0.36 9.85 19.48
CA GLU A 134 0.43 10.93 20.08
C GLU A 134 1.55 11.30 19.12
N GLN A 135 1.67 12.59 18.81
CA GLN A 135 2.79 13.15 18.07
C GLN A 135 4.01 13.15 18.99
N VAL A 136 4.63 11.98 19.18
CA VAL A 136 5.85 11.88 19.99
C VAL A 136 7.00 12.51 19.22
N GLY A 137 7.29 13.76 19.56
CA GLY A 137 8.59 14.45 19.47
C GLY A 137 9.48 14.14 18.26
N LEU A 138 9.41 15.02 17.27
CA LEU A 138 10.42 15.21 16.23
C LEU A 138 11.80 15.50 16.86
N ALA A 139 12.63 14.47 17.04
CA ALA A 139 14.07 14.68 17.18
C ALA A 139 14.66 14.80 15.78
N ALA A 140 15.00 16.03 15.39
CA ALA A 140 15.66 16.34 14.14
C ALA A 140 17.05 15.68 14.10
N TYR A 141 17.18 14.58 13.35
CA TYR A 141 18.50 14.10 12.91
C TYR A 141 18.41 13.65 11.46
N GLY A 142 18.78 14.56 10.56
CA GLY A 142 19.08 14.28 9.17
C GLY A 142 20.47 14.82 8.85
N VAL A 143 21.48 13.96 8.88
CA VAL A 143 22.70 14.15 8.07
C VAL A 143 23.32 12.79 7.76
N GLY A 144 23.33 12.43 6.46
CA GLY A 144 24.44 11.67 5.90
C GLY A 144 24.28 10.17 5.61
N ARG A 145 23.07 9.65 5.37
CA ARG A 145 22.93 8.31 4.75
C ARG A 145 22.11 8.36 3.47
N PRO A 146 22.57 7.76 2.37
CA PRO A 146 21.73 7.57 1.19
C PRO A 146 20.56 6.67 1.59
N LEU A 147 19.34 7.19 1.42
CA LEU A 147 18.11 6.44 1.66
C LEU A 147 17.90 5.47 0.49
N LEU A 148 17.40 4.27 0.79
CA LEU A 148 17.04 3.30 -0.23
C LEU A 148 15.63 3.63 -0.76
N PRO A 149 15.39 3.60 -2.08
CA PRO A 149 14.05 3.81 -2.62
C PRO A 149 13.15 2.63 -2.26
N LEU A 150 11.99 2.91 -1.69
CA LEU A 150 11.01 1.88 -1.31
C LEU A 150 10.16 1.40 -2.48
N LEU A 151 9.97 2.23 -3.52
CA LEU A 151 9.22 1.87 -4.71
C LEU A 151 9.90 2.48 -5.92
N ASP A 152 10.62 1.64 -6.68
CA ASP A 152 11.05 1.98 -8.03
C ASP A 152 9.97 1.46 -8.99
N THR A 153 9.08 2.35 -9.43
CA THR A 153 8.18 2.03 -10.53
C THR A 153 9.00 2.05 -11.82
N GLY A 154 9.74 0.97 -12.05
CA GLY A 154 10.46 0.71 -13.28
C GLY A 154 9.50 0.59 -14.47
N VAL A 155 8.99 1.72 -14.95
CA VAL A 155 8.56 1.86 -16.34
C VAL A 155 9.84 1.98 -17.12
N GLY A 156 10.30 0.83 -17.63
CA GLY A 156 11.44 0.77 -18.53
C GLY A 156 11.21 1.74 -19.69
N ASP A 157 12.03 2.78 -19.73
CA ASP A 157 12.27 3.58 -20.92
C ASP A 157 12.76 2.61 -22.00
N ARG A 158 11.85 2.25 -22.92
CA ARG A 158 12.25 1.63 -24.17
C ARG A 158 12.89 2.73 -24.99
N ALA A 159 14.18 2.95 -24.75
CA ALA A 159 15.01 3.64 -25.71
C ALA A 159 15.01 2.80 -26.99
N ASP A 160 14.24 3.27 -27.96
CA ASP A 160 14.38 2.91 -29.36
C ASP A 160 15.85 3.16 -29.75
N THR A 161 16.57 2.08 -30.01
CA THR A 161 17.83 2.15 -30.78
C THR A 161 17.66 1.17 -31.92
N GLU A 162 17.26 1.72 -33.07
CA GLU A 162 17.43 1.10 -34.37
C GLU A 162 18.93 0.87 -34.59
N ASP A 163 19.39 -0.36 -34.42
CA ASP A 163 20.70 -0.78 -34.93
C ASP A 163 20.48 -1.67 -36.14
N GLY A 164 20.64 -1.05 -37.30
CA GLY A 164 20.77 -1.76 -38.56
C GLY A 164 22.17 -2.36 -38.65
N THR A 165 22.25 -3.69 -38.71
CA THR A 165 23.24 -4.43 -39.51
C THR A 165 22.87 -5.91 -39.48
N ARG A 166 22.38 -6.43 -40.62
CA ARG A 166 22.34 -7.87 -40.89
C ARG A 166 23.12 -8.14 -42.18
N MET A 167 24.37 -8.57 -41.99
CA MET A 167 25.19 -9.35 -42.93
C MET A 167 24.52 -10.74 -43.17
N PRO A 168 24.86 -11.59 -44.18
CA PRO A 168 26.22 -11.88 -44.63
C PRO A 168 26.41 -12.28 -46.11
N GLY A 169 27.67 -12.59 -46.46
CA GLY A 169 28.18 -12.81 -47.80
C GLY A 169 27.69 -14.05 -48.55
N GLY A 170 28.00 -14.05 -49.85
CA GLY A 170 27.87 -15.17 -50.76
C GLY A 170 29.12 -15.24 -51.65
N THR A 171 29.82 -16.35 -51.54
CA THR A 171 31.01 -16.76 -52.27
C THR A 171 30.66 -17.17 -53.70
N GLY A 172 31.49 -16.81 -54.69
CA GLY A 172 31.39 -17.32 -56.06
C GLY A 172 31.80 -16.30 -57.11
#